data_AF-A0A527H8J7-F1
#
_entry.id   AF-A0A527H8J7-F1
#
_cell.length_a   1.000
_cell.length_b   1.000
_cell.length_c   1.000
_cell.angle_alpha   90.00
_cell.angle_beta   90.00
_cell.angle_gamma   90.00
#
_symmetry.space_group_name_H-M   'P 1'
#
loop_
_entity.id
_entity.type
_entity.pdbx_description
1 polymer ?
#
loop_
_entity_poly.entity_id
_entity_poly.type
_entity_poly.pdbx_seq_one_letter_code
_entity_poly.pdbx_strand_id
1 'polypeptide(L)'
;MLDAADLPDDVAALKAMLIAAKARETGKDAQIARKDERIERLEKLVSAFKQAAFGRKSEKADPDQFDLALEDLETAMATIHAEEEVDARPGNRVTRPRATNRGSLPQHLPRVEEVLEPESLICSCGGYLHYIGEDVAERLDVVPAQFRVIVTRRPKYACRACTDGVVQAPAPLRLIQAGLPTEATVAHVLVSKYADHLPLYRQAQIMGRQGIDLDRSTLADWVGRAAYELRPVFGALIADLKRSSKLFM
;
A
#
# COMPACT_ATOMS: atom_id res chain seq x y z
N MET A 1 29.43 52.29 11.05
CA MET A 1 30.56 51.82 11.86
C MET A 1 30.47 52.55 13.19
N LEU A 2 30.82 51.90 14.30
CA LEU A 2 30.94 52.58 15.59
C LEU A 2 32.28 53.31 15.57
N ASP A 3 32.28 54.62 15.80
CA ASP A 3 33.51 55.42 15.87
C ASP A 3 34.00 55.53 17.32
N ALA A 4 35.32 55.76 17.50
CA ALA A 4 35.96 55.74 18.82
C ALA A 4 35.36 56.77 19.81
N ALA A 5 34.72 57.82 19.31
CA ALA A 5 34.07 58.87 20.11
C ALA A 5 32.72 58.46 20.72
N ASP A 6 32.11 57.37 20.24
CA ASP A 6 30.81 56.87 20.72
C ASP A 6 30.94 55.79 21.82
N LEU A 7 32.18 55.50 22.23
CA LEU A 7 32.50 54.49 23.23
C LEU A 7 32.64 55.13 24.63
N PRO A 8 32.09 54.52 25.69
CA PRO A 8 32.27 55.02 27.04
C PRO A 8 33.74 55.00 27.49
N ASP A 9 34.21 56.03 28.20
CA ASP A 9 35.56 56.06 28.80
C ASP A 9 35.67 55.19 30.07
N ASP A 10 34.54 54.68 30.58
CA ASP A 10 34.51 53.78 31.73
C ASP A 10 34.93 52.35 31.34
N VAL A 11 35.98 51.87 31.99
CA VAL A 11 36.53 50.52 31.79
C VAL A 11 35.50 49.44 32.12
N ALA A 12 34.58 49.66 33.07
CA ALA A 12 33.53 48.68 33.37
C ALA A 12 32.47 48.62 32.26
N ALA A 13 32.02 49.77 31.75
CA ALA A 13 31.12 49.85 30.61
C ALA A 13 31.71 49.23 29.32
N LEU A 14 33.00 49.47 29.02
CA LEU A 14 33.69 48.86 27.88
C LEU A 14 33.79 47.33 28.00
N LYS A 15 34.09 46.81 29.20
CA LYS A 15 34.10 45.36 29.46
C LYS A 15 32.72 44.74 29.26
N ALA A 16 31.65 45.42 29.69
CA ALA A 16 30.27 44.96 29.48
C ALA A 16 29.90 44.93 27.98
N MET A 17 30.28 45.96 27.22
CA MET A 17 30.07 46.00 25.76
C MET A 17 30.85 44.91 25.03
N LEU A 18 32.10 44.62 25.42
CA LEU A 18 32.89 43.53 24.86
C LEU A 18 32.29 42.16 25.13
N ILE A 19 31.77 41.93 26.34
CA ILE A 19 31.06 40.70 26.67
C ILE A 19 29.79 40.57 25.82
N ALA A 20 29.01 41.64 25.66
CA ALA A 20 27.81 41.65 24.84
C ALA A 20 28.09 41.53 23.33
N ALA A 21 29.23 42.02 22.85
CA ALA A 21 29.68 41.84 21.48
C ALA A 21 30.12 40.39 21.24
N LYS A 22 30.91 39.82 22.16
CA LYS A 22 31.38 38.43 22.09
C LYS A 22 30.21 37.43 22.17
N ALA A 23 29.19 37.71 22.98
CA ALA A 23 27.96 36.92 23.01
C ALA A 23 27.14 37.00 21.71
N ARG A 24 27.19 38.14 21.00
CA ARG A 24 26.56 38.29 19.68
C ARG A 24 27.34 37.57 18.59
N GLU A 25 28.67 37.57 18.67
CA GLU A 25 29.54 36.81 17.76
C GLU A 25 29.32 35.31 17.92
N THR A 26 29.34 34.77 19.14
CA THR A 26 29.08 33.34 19.37
C THR A 26 27.68 32.91 18.93
N GLY A 27 26.67 33.78 19.09
CA GLY A 27 25.31 33.54 18.57
C GLY A 27 25.25 33.50 17.04
N LYS A 28 26.01 34.38 16.36
CA LYS A 28 26.12 34.37 14.89
C LYS A 28 26.90 33.15 14.40
N ASP A 29 27.97 32.74 15.07
CA ASP A 29 28.75 31.56 14.73
C ASP A 29 27.90 30.28 14.83
N ALA A 30 27.07 30.17 15.86
CA ALA A 30 26.12 29.06 15.99
C ALA A 30 25.07 29.06 14.86
N GLN A 31 24.64 30.24 14.38
CA GLN A 31 23.70 30.37 13.27
C GLN A 31 24.36 30.01 11.92
N ILE A 32 25.63 30.41 11.73
CA ILE A 32 26.42 30.07 10.54
C ILE A 32 26.62 28.55 10.48
N ALA A 33 27.03 27.93 11.60
CA ALA A 33 27.21 26.47 11.67
C ALA A 33 25.94 25.70 11.28
N ARG A 34 24.76 26.14 11.73
CA ARG A 34 23.46 25.53 11.34
C ARG A 34 23.15 25.72 9.85
N LYS A 35 23.50 26.88 9.28
CA LYS A 35 23.30 27.15 7.85
C LYS A 35 24.25 26.33 7.00
N ASP A 36 25.50 26.16 7.43
CA ASP A 36 26.50 25.34 6.73
C ASP A 36 26.11 23.87 6.74
N GLU A 37 25.64 23.33 7.87
CA GLU A 37 25.08 21.96 7.93
C GLU A 37 23.89 21.80 6.98
N ARG A 38 23.03 22.83 6.88
CA ARG A 38 21.90 22.83 5.95
C ARG A 38 22.34 22.88 4.50
N ILE A 39 23.36 23.69 4.18
CA ILE A 39 23.95 23.77 2.84
C ILE A 39 24.58 22.43 2.47
N GLU A 40 25.38 21.83 3.35
CA GLU A 40 26.01 20.53 3.10
C GLU A 40 24.96 19.44 2.83
N ARG A 41 23.87 19.43 3.62
CA ARG A 41 22.74 18.51 3.38
C ARG A 41 22.06 18.75 2.04
N LEU A 42 21.82 20.01 1.68
CA LEU A 42 21.19 20.37 0.40
C LEU A 42 22.09 20.04 -0.78
N GLU A 43 23.40 20.27 -0.66
CA GLU A 43 24.40 19.92 -1.68
C GLU A 43 24.47 18.40 -1.90
N LYS A 44 24.42 17.60 -0.83
CA LYS A 44 24.32 16.13 -0.92
C LYS A 44 23.04 15.67 -1.63
N LEU A 45 21.90 16.32 -1.37
CA LEU A 45 20.65 16.00 -2.06
C LEU A 45 20.70 16.39 -3.55
N VAL A 46 21.26 17.56 -3.85
CA VAL A 46 21.43 18.03 -5.24
C VAL A 46 22.41 17.16 -6.00
N SER A 47 23.50 16.70 -5.37
CA SER A 47 24.46 15.79 -6.01
C SER A 47 23.84 14.42 -6.28
N ALA A 48 23.11 13.85 -5.33
CA ALA A 48 22.36 12.62 -5.50
C ALA A 48 21.32 12.75 -6.64
N PHE A 49 20.59 13.86 -6.69
CA PHE A 49 19.63 14.14 -7.76
C PHE A 49 20.30 14.29 -9.13
N LYS A 50 21.42 15.04 -9.22
CA LYS A 50 22.20 15.19 -10.46
C LYS A 50 22.78 13.86 -10.93
N GLN A 51 23.23 13.01 -10.00
CA GLN A 51 23.73 11.69 -10.31
C GLN A 51 22.63 10.74 -10.79
N ALA A 52 21.43 10.81 -10.19
CA ALA A 52 20.26 10.06 -10.65
C ALA A 52 19.77 10.53 -12.04
N ALA A 53 19.72 11.85 -12.27
CA ALA A 53 19.21 12.43 -13.51
C ALA A 53 20.22 12.38 -14.69
N PHE A 54 21.51 12.56 -14.41
CA PHE A 54 22.54 12.79 -15.43
C PHE A 54 23.82 11.93 -15.25
N GLY A 55 23.86 11.01 -14.29
CA GLY A 55 25.01 10.14 -14.05
C GLY A 55 25.28 9.15 -15.20
N ARG A 56 26.50 8.59 -15.22
CA ARG A 56 26.86 7.54 -16.18
C ARG A 56 25.97 6.32 -15.94
N LYS A 57 25.03 6.10 -16.85
CA LYS A 57 24.14 4.93 -16.89
C LYS A 57 24.96 3.65 -17.15
N SER A 58 25.64 3.10 -16.13
CA SER A 58 26.19 1.74 -16.19
C SER A 58 25.34 0.71 -15.47
N GLU A 59 24.28 1.11 -14.79
CA GLU A 59 23.20 0.23 -14.38
C GLU A 59 21.91 0.90 -14.84
N LYS A 60 21.11 0.15 -15.60
CA LYS A 60 19.72 0.56 -15.85
C LYS A 60 19.02 0.45 -14.49
N ALA A 61 19.02 1.53 -13.72
CA ALA A 61 18.11 1.63 -12.58
C ALA A 61 16.69 1.52 -13.15
N ASP A 62 15.97 0.51 -12.69
CA ASP A 62 14.59 0.25 -13.08
C ASP A 62 13.75 1.46 -12.66
N PRO A 63 12.95 2.09 -13.55
CA PRO A 63 12.02 3.15 -13.16
C PRO A 63 11.19 2.80 -11.93
N ASP A 64 10.78 1.53 -11.82
CA ASP A 64 9.99 0.98 -10.72
C ASP A 64 10.71 1.05 -9.35
N GLN A 65 12.03 1.19 -9.34
CA GLN A 65 12.81 1.36 -8.11
C GLN A 65 12.63 2.76 -7.48
N PHE A 66 12.21 3.76 -8.27
CA PHE A 66 11.92 5.11 -7.80
C PHE A 66 10.46 5.27 -7.36
N ASP A 67 9.57 4.35 -7.73
CA ASP A 67 8.14 4.44 -7.41
C ASP A 67 7.88 4.43 -5.91
N LEU A 68 8.64 3.66 -5.12
CA LEU A 68 8.50 3.67 -3.66
C LEU A 68 8.90 5.03 -3.06
N ALA A 69 9.96 5.66 -3.58
CA ALA A 69 10.39 6.97 -3.10
C ALA A 69 9.44 8.09 -3.54
N LEU A 70 8.80 7.94 -4.71
CA LEU A 70 7.76 8.84 -5.19
C LEU A 70 6.47 8.67 -4.38
N GLU A 71 6.06 7.44 -4.07
CA GLU A 71 4.91 7.12 -3.20
C GLU A 71 5.08 7.74 -1.80
N ASP A 72 6.28 7.64 -1.21
CA ASP A 72 6.59 8.27 0.08
C ASP A 72 6.44 9.80 0.04
N LEU A 73 6.89 10.44 -1.06
CA LEU A 73 6.75 11.88 -1.26
C LEU A 73 5.29 12.28 -1.50
N GLU A 74 4.55 11.52 -2.32
CA GLU A 74 3.12 11.72 -2.55
C GLU A 74 2.32 11.58 -1.26
N THR A 75 2.65 10.61 -0.42
CA THR A 75 2.06 10.39 0.90
C THR A 75 2.34 11.57 1.83
N ALA A 76 3.58 12.06 1.86
CA ALA A 76 3.95 13.23 2.66
C ALA A 76 3.23 14.50 2.18
N MET A 77 3.12 14.70 0.87
CA MET A 77 2.35 15.80 0.29
C MET A 77 0.85 15.70 0.61
N ALA A 78 0.27 14.50 0.55
CA ALA A 78 -1.13 14.28 0.92
C ALA A 78 -1.39 14.57 2.40
N THR A 79 -0.43 14.26 3.27
CA THR A 79 -0.52 14.54 4.71
C THR A 79 -0.52 16.04 4.98
N ILE A 80 0.40 16.80 4.37
CA ILE A 80 0.45 18.27 4.48
C ILE A 80 -0.86 18.90 3.98
N HIS A 81 -1.38 18.43 2.84
CA HIS A 81 -2.66 18.93 2.32
C HIS A 81 -3.84 18.62 3.23
N ALA A 82 -3.88 17.43 3.86
CA ALA A 82 -4.93 17.08 4.80
C ALA A 82 -4.87 18.00 6.05
N GLU A 83 -3.68 18.27 6.58
CA GLU A 83 -3.48 19.20 7.70
C GLU A 83 -3.93 20.63 7.35
N GLU A 84 -3.59 21.12 6.15
CA GLU A 84 -4.04 22.43 5.64
C GLU A 84 -5.55 22.53 5.38
N GLU A 85 -6.23 21.40 5.11
CA GLU A 85 -7.69 21.33 4.94
C GLU A 85 -8.41 21.37 6.30
N VAL A 86 -7.83 20.77 7.35
CA VAL A 86 -8.39 20.78 8.72
C VAL A 86 -8.27 22.17 9.37
N ASP A 87 -7.20 22.92 9.09
CA ASP A 87 -6.97 24.26 9.67
C ASP A 87 -7.68 25.41 8.92
N ALA A 88 -8.35 25.15 7.80
CA ALA A 88 -9.03 26.18 7.01
C ALA A 88 -10.46 26.48 7.53
N ARG A 89 -10.74 27.75 7.87
CA ARG A 89 -12.11 28.23 8.16
C ARG A 89 -12.99 28.18 6.88
N PRO A 90 -14.31 27.91 7.00
CA PRO A 90 -15.20 27.77 5.85
C PRO A 90 -15.49 29.15 5.27
N GLY A 91 -14.64 29.60 4.33
CA GLY A 91 -14.77 30.92 3.75
C GLY A 91 -13.71 31.16 2.70
N ASN A 92 -14.06 30.81 1.47
CA ASN A 92 -13.41 31.25 0.24
C ASN A 92 -12.10 30.54 -0.14
N ARG A 93 -12.23 29.38 -0.78
CA ARG A 93 -11.19 28.85 -1.68
C ARG A 93 -11.81 28.49 -3.03
N VAL A 94 -11.32 29.15 -4.08
CA VAL A 94 -11.49 28.66 -5.47
C VAL A 94 -10.64 27.41 -5.59
N THR A 95 -11.27 26.25 -5.46
CA THR A 95 -10.63 24.95 -5.66
C THR A 95 -10.23 24.82 -7.12
N ARG A 96 -8.92 24.88 -7.41
CA ARG A 96 -8.43 24.41 -8.70
C ARG A 96 -8.81 22.93 -8.84
N PRO A 97 -9.46 22.51 -9.93
CA PRO A 97 -9.79 21.11 -10.11
C PRO A 97 -8.47 20.33 -10.18
N ARG A 98 -8.21 19.50 -9.16
CA ARG A 98 -7.11 18.53 -9.20
C ARG A 98 -7.38 17.66 -10.43
N ALA A 99 -6.52 17.75 -11.45
CA ALA A 99 -6.52 16.88 -12.61
C ALA A 99 -5.95 15.50 -12.23
N THR A 100 -6.53 14.88 -11.22
CA THR A 100 -6.29 13.48 -10.88
C THR A 100 -7.36 12.65 -11.55
N ASN A 101 -6.98 11.51 -12.13
CA ASN A 101 -7.92 10.51 -12.61
C ASN A 101 -8.71 9.99 -11.42
N ARG A 102 -9.79 10.68 -11.04
CA ARG A 102 -10.71 10.22 -10.01
C ARG A 102 -11.42 8.93 -10.43
N GLY A 103 -11.27 8.53 -11.70
CA GLY A 103 -11.60 7.23 -12.27
C GLY A 103 -13.04 6.84 -12.01
N SER A 104 -13.89 6.81 -13.04
CA SER A 104 -15.17 6.11 -12.91
C SER A 104 -14.89 4.68 -12.43
N LEU A 105 -15.45 4.29 -11.28
CA LEU A 105 -15.21 2.96 -10.73
C LEU A 105 -15.68 1.91 -11.74
N PRO A 106 -14.87 0.87 -12.04
CA PRO A 106 -15.20 -0.09 -13.07
C PRO A 106 -16.57 -0.74 -12.87
N GLN A 107 -17.39 -0.84 -13.93
CA GLN A 107 -18.77 -1.35 -13.86
C GLN A 107 -18.90 -2.82 -13.44
N HIS A 108 -17.82 -3.60 -13.53
CA HIS A 108 -17.83 -5.02 -13.14
C HIS A 108 -17.64 -5.25 -11.63
N LEU A 109 -17.25 -4.23 -10.86
CA LEU A 109 -17.16 -4.35 -9.40
C LEU A 109 -18.54 -4.47 -8.76
N PRO A 110 -18.73 -5.28 -7.71
CA PRO A 110 -20.02 -5.32 -7.00
C PRO A 110 -20.29 -3.97 -6.33
N ARG A 111 -21.53 -3.48 -6.42
CA ARG A 111 -22.02 -2.32 -5.66
C ARG A 111 -22.79 -2.82 -4.45
N VAL A 112 -22.42 -2.35 -3.26
CA VAL A 112 -23.20 -2.54 -2.03
C VAL A 112 -23.87 -1.20 -1.76
N GLU A 113 -25.20 -1.18 -1.85
CA GLU A 113 -26.00 0.03 -1.65
C GLU A 113 -26.35 0.18 -0.17
N GLU A 114 -25.97 1.31 0.42
CA GLU A 114 -26.40 1.72 1.76
C GLU A 114 -27.28 2.97 1.63
N VAL A 115 -28.58 2.81 1.87
CA VAL A 115 -29.55 3.91 1.84
C VAL A 115 -29.66 4.51 3.23
N LEU A 116 -29.31 5.79 3.36
CA LEU A 116 -29.45 6.55 4.60
C LEU A 116 -30.78 7.31 4.59
N GLU A 117 -31.77 6.78 5.28
CA GLU A 117 -33.07 7.45 5.45
C GLU A 117 -33.06 8.41 6.66
N PRO A 118 -33.84 9.51 6.62
CA PRO A 118 -34.02 10.37 7.79
C PRO A 118 -34.73 9.62 8.93
N GLU A 119 -34.46 10.01 10.18
CA GLU A 119 -35.03 9.37 11.38
C GLU A 119 -36.57 9.34 11.39
N SER A 120 -37.21 10.27 10.69
CA SER A 120 -38.65 10.31 10.52
C SER A 120 -39.01 10.76 9.11
N LEU A 121 -39.98 10.06 8.52
CA LEU A 121 -40.61 10.44 7.26
C LEU A 121 -41.84 11.33 7.47
N ILE A 122 -42.03 11.87 8.69
CA ILE A 122 -43.11 12.81 9.01
C ILE A 122 -42.52 14.22 9.02
N CYS A 123 -43.06 15.08 8.18
CA CYS A 123 -42.76 16.50 8.16
C CYS A 123 -43.18 17.16 9.48
N SER A 124 -42.53 18.25 9.85
CA SER A 124 -42.89 19.03 11.04
C SER A 124 -44.36 19.51 11.05
N CYS A 125 -45.03 19.55 9.90
CA CYS A 125 -46.46 19.85 9.77
C CYS A 125 -47.39 18.64 9.98
N GLY A 126 -46.86 17.44 10.22
CA GLY A 126 -47.63 16.19 10.39
C GLY A 126 -47.97 15.44 9.11
N GLY A 127 -47.57 15.94 7.94
CA GLY A 127 -47.69 15.23 6.65
C GLY A 127 -46.53 14.26 6.40
N TYR A 128 -46.69 13.31 5.47
CA TYR A 128 -45.61 12.42 5.05
C TYR A 128 -44.65 13.09 4.05
N LEU A 129 -43.35 12.88 4.24
CA LEU A 129 -42.30 13.22 3.28
C LEU A 129 -42.39 12.27 2.09
N HIS A 130 -42.22 12.80 0.88
CA HIS A 130 -42.17 12.03 -0.35
C HIS A 130 -40.77 12.13 -0.94
N TYR A 131 -40.37 11.08 -1.66
CA TYR A 131 -39.08 11.03 -2.33
C TYR A 131 -39.04 12.02 -3.50
N ILE A 132 -38.02 12.88 -3.53
CA ILE A 132 -37.84 13.93 -4.57
C ILE A 132 -36.59 13.65 -5.43
N GLY A 133 -35.61 12.95 -4.87
CA GLY A 133 -34.34 12.62 -5.51
C GLY A 133 -33.32 12.22 -4.45
N GLU A 134 -32.13 11.84 -4.91
CA GLU A 134 -31.03 11.44 -4.05
C GLU A 134 -29.70 11.94 -4.60
N ASP A 135 -28.77 12.21 -3.69
CA ASP A 135 -27.38 12.45 -4.03
C ASP A 135 -26.62 11.13 -3.91
N VAL A 136 -26.09 10.63 -5.02
CA VAL A 136 -25.34 9.36 -5.07
C VAL A 136 -23.84 9.64 -5.00
N ALA A 137 -23.15 8.98 -4.05
CA ALA A 137 -21.70 9.00 -3.96
C ALA A 137 -21.15 7.57 -4.00
N GLU A 138 -20.38 7.24 -5.04
CA GLU A 138 -19.68 5.96 -5.11
C GLU A 138 -18.35 6.02 -4.35
N ARG A 139 -18.09 5.02 -3.50
CA ARG A 139 -16.84 4.88 -2.75
C ARG A 139 -16.27 3.49 -2.99
N LEU A 140 -14.95 3.41 -3.17
CA LEU A 140 -14.25 2.13 -3.28
C LEU A 140 -14.00 1.59 -1.86
N ASP A 141 -14.63 0.47 -1.55
CA ASP A 141 -14.41 -0.28 -0.31
C ASP A 141 -13.60 -1.56 -0.58
N VAL A 142 -12.98 -2.12 0.47
CA VAL A 142 -12.18 -3.34 0.39
C VAL A 142 -12.62 -4.36 1.43
N VAL A 143 -13.02 -5.53 0.96
CA VAL A 143 -13.15 -6.72 1.82
C VAL A 143 -11.84 -7.51 1.74
N PRO A 144 -11.08 -7.65 2.84
CA PRO A 144 -9.86 -8.44 2.84
C PRO A 144 -10.12 -9.88 2.38
N ALA A 145 -9.10 -10.54 1.83
CA ALA A 145 -9.21 -11.93 1.42
C ALA A 145 -9.74 -12.80 2.57
N GLN A 146 -10.89 -13.45 2.39
CA GLN A 146 -11.51 -14.29 3.42
C GLN A 146 -11.19 -15.76 3.16
N PHE A 147 -10.48 -16.40 4.09
CA PHE A 147 -10.27 -17.85 4.05
C PHE A 147 -11.42 -18.58 4.75
N ARG A 148 -11.91 -19.66 4.12
CA ARG A 148 -12.97 -20.50 4.67
C ARG A 148 -12.57 -21.96 4.67
N VAL A 149 -13.10 -22.73 5.63
CA VAL A 149 -12.89 -24.17 5.72
C VAL A 149 -14.01 -24.89 4.96
N ILE A 150 -13.64 -25.71 3.98
CA ILE A 150 -14.60 -26.57 3.26
C ILE A 150 -14.59 -27.95 3.90
N VAL A 151 -15.70 -28.31 4.56
CA VAL A 151 -15.86 -29.61 5.23
C VAL A 151 -16.59 -30.58 4.30
N THR A 152 -15.86 -31.54 3.72
CA THR A 152 -16.46 -32.62 2.91
C THR A 152 -16.81 -33.82 3.78
N ARG A 153 -18.09 -34.12 3.97
CA ARG A 153 -18.56 -35.32 4.69
C ARG A 153 -18.93 -36.43 3.70
N ARG A 154 -18.34 -37.61 3.87
CA ARG A 154 -18.63 -38.82 3.06
C ARG A 154 -19.23 -39.91 3.96
N PRO A 155 -20.55 -39.90 4.21
CA PRO A 155 -21.17 -40.92 5.05
C PRO A 155 -21.05 -42.31 4.42
N LYS A 156 -20.92 -43.31 5.29
CA LYS A 156 -20.92 -44.73 4.94
C LYS A 156 -22.31 -45.29 5.20
N TYR A 157 -22.85 -46.03 4.25
CA TYR A 157 -24.15 -46.70 4.36
C TYR A 157 -23.96 -48.20 4.30
N ALA A 158 -24.76 -48.93 5.06
CA ALA A 158 -24.80 -50.38 5.02
C ALA A 158 -26.26 -50.83 5.09
N CYS A 159 -26.59 -51.90 4.36
CA CYS A 159 -27.90 -52.52 4.49
C CYS A 159 -27.98 -53.26 5.84
N ARG A 160 -29.11 -53.16 6.54
CA ARG A 160 -29.34 -53.93 7.78
C ARG A 160 -29.96 -55.31 7.52
N ALA A 161 -30.54 -55.51 6.34
CA ALA A 161 -31.28 -56.71 5.98
C ALA A 161 -30.41 -57.76 5.26
N CYS A 162 -29.29 -57.36 4.67
CA CYS A 162 -28.30 -58.27 4.10
C CYS A 162 -26.90 -57.93 4.64
N THR A 163 -26.00 -58.91 4.62
CA THR A 163 -24.57 -58.76 4.95
C THR A 163 -23.75 -58.14 3.82
N ASP A 164 -24.40 -57.72 2.72
CA ASP A 164 -23.71 -57.08 1.60
C ASP A 164 -23.25 -55.67 1.99
N GLY A 165 -21.93 -55.54 2.10
CA GLY A 165 -21.11 -54.37 1.79
C GLY A 165 -21.45 -53.01 2.41
N VAL A 166 -20.44 -52.36 3.01
CA VAL A 166 -20.49 -50.93 3.32
C VAL A 166 -20.24 -50.12 2.04
N VAL A 167 -21.19 -49.28 1.64
CA VAL A 167 -21.11 -48.38 0.48
C VAL A 167 -20.75 -46.97 0.92
N GLN A 168 -19.80 -46.35 0.23
CA GLN A 168 -19.38 -44.97 0.44
C GLN A 168 -19.06 -44.32 -0.91
N ALA A 169 -19.52 -43.09 -1.12
CA ALA A 169 -19.09 -42.31 -2.30
C ALA A 169 -17.56 -42.15 -2.30
N PRO A 170 -16.84 -42.25 -3.43
CA PRO A 170 -15.37 -42.12 -3.49
C PRO A 170 -14.88 -40.73 -3.07
N ALA A 171 -13.60 -40.63 -2.71
CA ALA A 171 -13.01 -39.35 -2.34
C ALA A 171 -12.86 -38.49 -3.60
N PRO A 172 -13.25 -37.20 -3.58
CA PRO A 172 -12.87 -36.29 -4.64
C PRO A 172 -11.35 -36.26 -4.79
N LEU A 173 -10.88 -36.26 -6.03
CA LEU A 173 -9.47 -36.00 -6.32
C LEU A 173 -9.13 -34.58 -5.91
N ARG A 174 -7.91 -34.39 -5.40
CA ARG A 174 -7.37 -33.09 -4.98
C ARG A 174 -6.00 -32.91 -5.58
N LEU A 175 -5.63 -31.65 -5.83
CA LEU A 175 -4.29 -31.29 -6.30
C LEU A 175 -3.19 -31.80 -5.35
N ILE A 176 -3.39 -31.59 -4.04
CA ILE A 176 -2.52 -32.09 -2.99
C ILE A 176 -3.29 -33.16 -2.20
N GLN A 177 -2.90 -34.41 -2.36
CA GLN A 177 -3.54 -35.54 -1.68
C GLN A 177 -3.38 -35.41 -0.17
N ALA A 178 -4.50 -35.51 0.56
CA ALA A 178 -4.59 -35.24 2.00
C ALA A 178 -4.07 -33.84 2.45
N GLY A 179 -3.84 -32.93 1.51
CA GLY A 179 -3.41 -31.57 1.80
C GLY A 179 -4.53 -30.71 2.39
N LEU A 180 -4.12 -29.71 3.17
CA LEU A 180 -4.99 -28.65 3.68
C LEU A 180 -5.55 -27.73 2.58
N PRO A 181 -4.77 -27.28 1.57
CA PRO A 181 -5.24 -26.25 0.67
C PRO A 181 -6.18 -26.81 -0.40
N THR A 182 -7.14 -25.98 -0.79
CA THR A 182 -7.90 -26.20 -2.03
C THR A 182 -7.13 -25.68 -3.23
N GLU A 183 -7.56 -26.04 -4.42
CA GLU A 183 -7.01 -25.56 -5.69
C GLU A 183 -7.04 -24.02 -5.77
N ALA A 184 -8.12 -23.41 -5.27
CA ALA A 184 -8.26 -21.95 -5.19
C ALA A 184 -7.25 -21.32 -4.21
N THR A 185 -7.02 -21.96 -3.06
CA THR A 185 -6.02 -21.50 -2.08
C THR A 185 -4.60 -21.57 -2.67
N VAL A 186 -4.30 -22.65 -3.38
CA VAL A 186 -3.00 -22.79 -4.07
C VAL A 186 -2.86 -21.71 -5.15
N ALA A 187 -3.88 -21.51 -5.99
CA ALA A 187 -3.87 -20.47 -7.01
C ALA A 187 -3.62 -19.07 -6.42
N HIS A 188 -4.29 -18.73 -5.31
CA HIS A 188 -4.06 -17.47 -4.61
C HIS A 188 -2.60 -17.30 -4.18
N VAL A 189 -1.99 -18.32 -3.56
CA VAL A 189 -0.57 -18.28 -3.14
C VAL A 189 0.37 -18.07 -4.32
N LEU A 190 0.10 -18.72 -5.47
CA LEU A 190 0.91 -18.57 -6.68
C LEU A 190 0.77 -17.18 -7.29
N VAL A 191 -0.45 -16.68 -7.47
CA VAL A 191 -0.71 -15.34 -8.03
C VAL A 191 -0.06 -14.29 -7.14
N SER A 192 -0.29 -14.35 -5.83
CA SER A 192 0.33 -13.40 -4.90
C SER A 192 1.86 -13.47 -4.94
N LYS A 193 2.46 -14.66 -5.08
CA LYS A 193 3.92 -14.78 -5.14
C LYS A 193 4.50 -14.20 -6.42
N TYR A 194 3.93 -14.54 -7.57
CA TYR A 194 4.55 -14.34 -8.87
C TYR A 194 4.01 -13.13 -9.64
N ALA A 195 2.72 -12.80 -9.50
CA ALA A 195 2.11 -11.63 -10.12
C ALA A 195 2.17 -10.41 -9.19
N ASP A 196 1.90 -10.60 -7.90
CA ASP A 196 1.86 -9.49 -6.94
C ASP A 196 3.17 -9.32 -6.15
N HIS A 197 4.23 -10.05 -6.53
CA HIS A 197 5.55 -10.00 -5.92
C HIS A 197 5.57 -10.16 -4.39
N LEU A 198 4.61 -10.89 -3.82
CA LEU A 198 4.44 -11.06 -2.38
C LEU A 198 5.19 -12.32 -1.89
N PRO A 199 6.35 -12.19 -1.19
CA PRO A 199 7.14 -13.36 -0.80
C PRO A 199 6.39 -14.25 0.20
N LEU A 200 6.66 -15.55 0.18
CA LEU A 200 5.91 -16.55 0.96
C LEU A 200 5.88 -16.28 2.47
N TYR A 201 6.96 -15.77 3.05
CA TYR A 201 6.96 -15.44 4.48
C TYR A 201 5.97 -14.32 4.81
N ARG A 202 5.81 -13.34 3.91
CA ARG A 202 4.87 -12.23 4.08
C ARG A 202 3.44 -12.70 3.90
N GLN A 203 3.20 -13.60 2.94
CA GLN A 203 1.90 -14.27 2.80
C GLN A 203 1.51 -15.02 4.09
N ALA A 204 2.45 -15.78 4.67
CA ALA A 204 2.23 -16.48 5.93
C ALA A 204 1.87 -15.53 7.08
N GLN A 205 2.57 -14.39 7.19
CA GLN A 205 2.23 -13.35 8.17
C GLN A 205 0.86 -12.72 7.93
N ILE A 206 0.47 -12.49 6.67
CA ILE A 206 -0.85 -11.96 6.31
C ILE A 206 -1.95 -12.95 6.70
N MET A 207 -1.77 -14.24 6.41
CA MET A 207 -2.68 -15.31 6.86
C MET A 207 -2.73 -15.37 8.40
N GLY A 208 -1.59 -15.19 9.07
CA GLY A 208 -1.49 -15.13 10.53
C GLY A 208 -2.31 -14.00 11.17
N ARG A 209 -2.48 -12.86 10.49
CA ARG A 209 -3.38 -11.77 10.95
C ARG A 209 -4.85 -12.19 11.00
N GLN A 210 -5.23 -13.25 10.27
CA GLN A 210 -6.56 -13.85 10.31
C GLN A 210 -6.62 -15.08 11.23
N GLY A 211 -5.59 -15.32 12.04
CA GLY A 211 -5.50 -16.49 12.93
C GLY A 211 -5.13 -17.79 12.22
N ILE A 212 -4.67 -17.74 10.97
CA ILE A 212 -4.24 -18.90 10.20
C ILE A 212 -2.72 -19.02 10.33
N ASP A 213 -2.28 -19.85 11.28
CA ASP A 213 -0.87 -20.08 11.53
C ASP A 213 -0.33 -21.17 10.59
N LEU A 214 0.50 -20.75 9.63
CA LEU A 214 1.10 -21.62 8.62
C LEU A 214 2.57 -21.26 8.44
N ASP A 215 3.42 -22.28 8.40
CA ASP A 215 4.83 -22.07 8.09
C ASP A 215 5.07 -21.70 6.62
N ARG A 216 6.14 -20.93 6.39
CA ARG A 216 6.64 -20.63 5.04
C ARG A 216 6.92 -21.90 4.24
N SER A 217 7.43 -22.95 4.89
CA SER A 217 7.70 -24.25 4.25
C SER A 217 6.44 -24.89 3.69
N THR A 218 5.34 -24.84 4.43
CA THR A 218 4.02 -25.33 3.98
C THR A 218 3.59 -24.65 2.69
N LEU A 219 3.72 -23.33 2.61
CA LEU A 219 3.41 -22.59 1.38
C LEU A 219 4.38 -22.94 0.23
N ALA A 220 5.66 -23.16 0.53
CA ALA A 220 6.66 -23.55 -0.46
C ALA A 220 6.37 -24.94 -1.05
N ASP A 221 5.93 -25.89 -0.22
CA ASP A 221 5.53 -27.23 -0.66
C ASP A 221 4.32 -27.17 -1.61
N TRP A 222 3.35 -26.30 -1.31
CA TRP A 222 2.20 -26.09 -2.20
C TRP A 222 2.62 -25.54 -3.56
N VAL A 223 3.52 -24.54 -3.57
CA VAL A 223 4.09 -23.99 -4.81
C VAL A 223 4.84 -25.08 -5.59
N GLY A 224 5.64 -25.89 -4.92
CA GLY A 224 6.38 -26.99 -5.54
C GLY A 224 5.44 -28.00 -6.22
N ARG A 225 4.36 -28.39 -5.53
CA ARG A 225 3.38 -29.32 -6.09
C ARG A 225 2.62 -28.71 -7.28
N ALA A 226 2.18 -27.47 -7.16
CA ALA A 226 1.52 -26.76 -8.27
C ALA A 226 2.44 -26.65 -9.49
N ALA A 227 3.71 -26.32 -9.29
CA ALA A 227 4.70 -26.22 -10.36
C ALA A 227 4.92 -27.57 -11.09
N TYR A 228 4.88 -28.69 -10.36
CA TYR A 228 4.94 -30.02 -10.96
C TYR A 228 3.74 -30.29 -11.88
N GLU A 229 2.52 -30.01 -11.40
CA GLU A 229 1.27 -30.26 -12.14
C GLU A 229 1.10 -29.31 -13.34
N LEU A 230 1.69 -28.10 -13.29
CA LEU A 230 1.67 -27.12 -14.39
C LEU A 230 2.71 -27.41 -15.50
N ARG A 231 3.59 -28.40 -15.34
CA ARG A 231 4.62 -28.74 -16.35
C ARG A 231 4.07 -28.95 -17.77
N PRO A 232 2.93 -29.65 -17.99
CA PRO A 232 2.40 -29.84 -19.34
C PRO A 232 1.99 -28.51 -19.99
N VAL A 233 1.38 -27.61 -19.22
CA VAL A 233 0.98 -26.27 -19.69
C VAL A 233 2.21 -25.44 -20.03
N PHE A 234 3.22 -25.45 -19.16
CA PHE A 234 4.51 -24.81 -19.44
C PHE A 234 5.17 -25.37 -20.70
N GLY A 235 5.17 -26.70 -20.87
CA GLY A 235 5.69 -27.34 -22.08
C GLY A 235 4.98 -26.88 -23.36
N ALA A 236 3.65 -26.80 -23.32
CA ALA A 236 2.84 -26.30 -24.43
C ALA A 236 3.14 -24.82 -24.72
N LEU A 237 3.23 -23.97 -23.69
CA LEU A 237 3.58 -22.55 -23.82
C LEU A 237 4.96 -22.37 -24.45
N ILE A 238 5.97 -23.11 -23.99
CA ILE A 238 7.33 -23.05 -24.57
C ILE A 238 7.32 -23.52 -26.02
N ALA A 239 6.61 -24.59 -26.34
CA ALA A 239 6.48 -25.06 -27.72
C ALA A 239 5.84 -23.99 -28.61
N ASP A 240 4.83 -23.29 -28.11
CA ASP A 240 4.16 -22.20 -28.83
C ASP A 240 5.07 -20.99 -29.04
N LEU A 241 5.74 -20.52 -27.98
CA LEU A 241 6.69 -19.42 -28.04
C LEU A 241 7.83 -19.68 -29.03
N LYS A 242 8.33 -20.92 -29.10
CA LYS A 242 9.36 -21.33 -30.07
C LYS A 242 8.91 -21.28 -31.53
N ARG A 243 7.61 -21.25 -31.81
CA ARG A 243 7.08 -21.05 -33.17
C ARG A 243 7.02 -19.57 -33.56
N SER A 244 7.09 -18.65 -32.60
CA SER A 244 7.09 -17.22 -32.89
C SER A 244 8.36 -16.81 -33.62
N SER A 245 8.21 -16.14 -34.76
CA SER A 245 9.32 -15.52 -35.49
C SER A 245 9.90 -14.29 -34.78
N LYS A 246 9.29 -13.87 -33.67
CA LYS A 246 9.71 -12.76 -32.81
C LYS A 246 9.74 -13.23 -31.36
N LEU A 247 10.76 -13.99 -30.99
CA LEU A 247 11.10 -14.15 -29.58
C LEU A 247 11.79 -12.85 -29.15
N PHE A 248 11.07 -12.00 -28.42
CA PHE A 248 11.70 -10.88 -27.72
C PHE A 248 12.53 -11.48 -26.58
N MET A 249 13.85 -11.49 -26.78
CA MET A 249 14.86 -11.72 -25.74
C MET A 249 15.17 -10.39 -25.06
#